data_AF-A0A0K2V1W3-F1
#
_entry.id   AF-A0A0K2V1W3-F1
#
_cell.length_a   1.000
_cell.length_b   1.000
_cell.length_c   1.000
_cell.angle_alpha   90.00
_cell.angle_beta   90.00
_cell.angle_gamma   90.00
#
_symmetry.space_group_name_H-M   'P 1'
#
loop_
_entity.id
_entity.type
_entity.pdbx_description
1 polymer ?
#
loop_
_entity_poly.entity_id
_entity_poly.type
_entity_poly.pdbx_seq_one_letter_code
_entity_poly.pdbx_strand_id
1 'polypeptide(L)'
;MTFGLPSRDYFLLEESDRDLKAYHIYMTEVGALLGANKTYAYEQFQNVIRFEKSIANISVPEHDRINTGAIYTKISLKDLKTEVPEINWNDYF
;
A
#
# COMPACT_ATOMS: atom_id res chain seq x y z
N MET A 1 2.04 -1.77 -9.39
CA MET A 1 2.14 -1.52 -7.93
C MET A 1 1.86 -2.84 -7.24
N THR A 2 2.80 -3.30 -6.43
CA THR A 2 2.70 -4.58 -5.71
C THR A 2 2.17 -4.29 -4.31
N PHE A 3 1.12 -4.99 -3.91
CA PHE A 3 0.58 -4.93 -2.56
C PHE A 3 0.96 -6.21 -1.79
N GLY A 4 0.73 -6.23 -0.47
CA GLY A 4 0.86 -7.45 0.33
C GLY A 4 -0.15 -8.55 -0.05
N LEU A 5 -1.27 -8.17 -0.67
CA LEU A 5 -2.24 -9.07 -1.28
C LEU A 5 -2.20 -8.98 -2.81
N PRO A 6 -2.66 -10.01 -3.55
CA PRO A 6 -2.46 -10.12 -4.99
C PRO A 6 -3.04 -8.97 -5.82
N SER A 7 -4.13 -8.36 -5.36
CA SER A 7 -4.78 -7.23 -6.03
C SER A 7 -5.23 -6.18 -5.03
N ARG A 8 -5.34 -4.94 -5.50
CA ARG A 8 -5.99 -3.83 -4.81
C ARG A 8 -7.39 -4.18 -4.35
N ASP A 9 -8.11 -4.97 -5.15
CA ASP A 9 -9.52 -5.27 -4.91
C ASP A 9 -9.73 -6.07 -3.61
N TYR A 10 -8.73 -6.83 -3.16
CA TYR A 10 -8.76 -7.50 -1.85
C TYR A 10 -8.84 -6.54 -0.66
N PHE A 11 -8.42 -5.29 -0.84
CA PHE A 11 -8.48 -4.25 0.19
C PHE A 11 -9.79 -3.44 0.14
N LEU A 12 -10.45 -3.42 -1.02
CA LEU A 12 -11.61 -2.56 -1.30
C LEU A 12 -12.94 -3.31 -1.31
N LEU A 13 -12.97 -4.58 -1.73
CA LEU A 13 -14.18 -5.39 -1.83
C LEU A 13 -14.54 -6.01 -0.47
N GLU A 14 -15.84 -5.98 -0.13
CA GLU A 14 -16.34 -6.63 1.09
C GLU A 14 -16.25 -8.16 1.01
N GLU A 15 -16.34 -8.73 -0.19
CA GLU A 15 -16.23 -10.18 -0.44
C GLU A 15 -14.86 -10.74 0.00
N SER A 16 -13.81 -9.90 -0.03
CA SER A 16 -12.45 -10.25 0.35
C SER A 16 -12.15 -10.03 1.84
N ASP A 17 -13.15 -9.69 2.67
CA ASP A 17 -12.96 -9.45 4.10
C ASP A 17 -12.37 -10.66 4.84
N ARG A 18 -12.66 -11.87 4.38
CA ARG A 18 -12.05 -13.10 4.92
C ARG A 18 -10.54 -13.13 4.68
N ASP A 19 -10.09 -12.76 3.48
CA ASP A 19 -8.68 -12.76 3.11
C ASP A 19 -7.93 -11.64 3.83
N LEU A 20 -8.56 -10.46 3.96
CA LEU A 20 -8.01 -9.33 4.71
C LEU A 20 -7.82 -9.69 6.20
N LYS A 21 -8.79 -10.39 6.80
CA LYS A 21 -8.68 -10.89 8.17
C LYS A 21 -7.55 -11.91 8.32
N ALA A 22 -7.41 -12.85 7.38
CA ALA A 22 -6.32 -13.82 7.39
C ALA A 22 -4.95 -13.12 7.28
N TYR A 23 -4.85 -12.09 6.44
CA TYR A 23 -3.66 -11.26 6.32
C TYR A 23 -3.32 -10.52 7.62
N HIS A 24 -4.32 -9.96 8.31
CA HIS A 24 -4.12 -9.32 9.61
C HIS A 24 -3.61 -10.28 10.68
N ILE A 25 -4.16 -11.51 10.73
CA ILE A 25 -3.71 -12.56 11.63
C ILE A 25 -2.26 -12.94 11.31
N TYR A 26 -1.94 -13.14 10.03
CA TYR A 26 -0.59 -13.46 9.58
C TYR A 26 0.43 -12.39 10.02
N MET A 27 0.13 -11.11 9.79
CA MET A 27 0.99 -10.01 10.25
C MET A 27 1.21 -10.04 11.77
N THR A 28 0.13 -10.27 12.52
CA THR A 28 0.16 -10.33 13.98
C THR A 28 1.02 -11.50 14.47
N GLU A 29 0.90 -12.67 13.85
CA GLU A 29 1.70 -13.85 14.20
C GLU A 29 3.18 -13.66 13.86
N VAL A 30 3.50 -13.10 12.70
CA VAL A 30 4.89 -12.75 12.34
C VAL A 30 5.45 -11.72 13.30
N GLY A 31 4.68 -10.68 13.66
CA GLY A 31 5.11 -9.70 14.66
C GLY A 31 5.37 -10.33 16.02
N ALA A 32 4.54 -11.27 16.45
CA ALA A 32 4.75 -12.02 17.69
C ALA A 32 6.01 -12.90 17.63
N LEU A 33 6.31 -13.53 16.49
CA LEU A 33 7.54 -14.29 16.27
C LEU A 33 8.79 -13.40 16.31
N LEU A 34 8.68 -12.15 15.89
CA LEU A 34 9.75 -11.15 15.99
C LEU A 34 9.91 -10.57 17.41
N GLY A 35 9.11 -11.04 18.38
CA GLY A 35 9.21 -10.66 19.79
C GLY A 35 8.26 -9.53 20.23
N ALA A 36 7.34 -9.09 19.38
CA ALA A 36 6.33 -8.10 19.76
C ALA A 36 5.22 -8.72 20.61
N ASN A 37 4.58 -7.92 21.48
CA ASN A 37 3.38 -8.34 22.18
C ASN A 37 2.23 -8.53 21.17
N LYS A 38 1.55 -9.68 21.21
CA LYS A 38 0.50 -10.04 20.23
C LYS A 38 -0.66 -9.04 20.17
N THR A 39 -1.12 -8.54 21.31
CA THR A 39 -2.23 -7.56 21.37
C THR A 39 -1.79 -6.22 20.80
N TYR A 40 -0.59 -5.76 21.18
CA TYR A 40 -0.02 -4.53 20.63
C TYR A 40 0.19 -4.65 19.11
N ALA A 41 0.79 -5.74 18.64
CA ALA A 41 1.00 -6.00 17.22
C ALA A 41 -0.33 -6.01 16.45
N TYR A 42 -1.36 -6.65 17.00
CA TYR A 42 -2.69 -6.69 16.39
C TYR A 42 -3.25 -5.27 16.14
N GLU A 43 -3.19 -4.39 17.15
CA GLU A 43 -3.67 -3.01 17.00
C GLU A 43 -2.81 -2.21 16.01
N GLN A 44 -1.48 -2.34 16.06
CA GLN A 44 -0.60 -1.64 15.13
C GLN A 44 -0.81 -2.09 13.68
N PHE A 45 -0.95 -3.40 13.43
CA PHE A 45 -1.20 -3.91 12.09
C PHE A 45 -2.59 -3.54 11.57
N GLN A 46 -3.56 -3.26 12.44
CA GLN A 46 -4.83 -2.69 11.99
C GLN A 46 -4.63 -1.30 11.37
N ASN A 47 -3.74 -0.48 11.92
CA ASN A 47 -3.38 0.82 11.34
C ASN A 47 -2.63 0.67 10.01
N VAL A 48 -1.75 -0.32 9.91
CA VAL A 48 -1.05 -0.65 8.64
C VAL A 48 -2.06 -1.02 7.56
N ILE A 49 -3.04 -1.88 7.85
CA ILE A 49 -4.08 -2.26 6.89
C ILE A 49 -4.91 -1.04 6.46
N ARG A 50 -5.25 -0.12 7.38
CA ARG A 50 -5.94 1.13 7.03
C ARG A 50 -5.11 1.99 6.07
N PHE A 51 -3.80 2.07 6.31
CA PHE A 51 -2.89 2.78 5.42
C PHE A 51 -2.80 2.09 4.05
N GLU A 52 -2.66 0.77 3.99
CA GLU A 52 -2.67 0.00 2.73
C GLU A 52 -3.99 0.18 1.96
N LYS A 53 -5.14 0.22 2.65
CA LYS A 53 -6.43 0.57 2.04
C LYS A 53 -6.44 1.96 1.41
N SER A 54 -5.81 2.94 2.06
CA SER A 54 -5.72 4.30 1.51
C SER A 54 -4.85 4.34 0.24
N ILE A 55 -3.73 3.60 0.22
CA ILE A 55 -2.88 3.45 -0.96
C ILE A 55 -3.63 2.72 -2.07
N ALA A 56 -4.34 1.64 -1.71
CA ALA A 56 -5.20 0.91 -2.63
C ALA A 56 -6.21 1.86 -3.28
N ASN A 57 -6.91 2.68 -2.52
CA ASN A 57 -7.91 3.61 -3.05
C ASN A 57 -7.37 4.65 -4.05
N ILE A 58 -6.16 5.19 -3.82
CA ILE A 58 -5.52 6.15 -4.76
C ILE A 58 -4.86 5.45 -5.96
N SER A 59 -4.67 4.13 -5.89
CA SER A 59 -3.95 3.40 -6.92
C SER A 59 -4.83 3.10 -8.14
N VAL A 60 -4.27 3.34 -9.32
CA VAL A 60 -4.94 3.16 -10.62
C VAL A 60 -5.28 1.67 -10.84
N PRO A 61 -6.53 1.34 -11.22
CA PRO A 61 -6.94 -0.03 -11.57
C PRO A 61 -6.06 -0.64 -12.65
N GLU A 62 -5.91 -1.97 -12.66
CA GLU A 62 -5.05 -2.64 -13.66
C GLU A 62 -5.52 -2.43 -15.10
N HIS A 63 -6.83 -2.34 -15.33
CA HIS A 63 -7.38 -2.12 -16.68
C HIS A 63 -6.98 -0.74 -17.26
N ASP A 64 -6.88 0.28 -16.42
CA ASP A 64 -6.49 1.64 -16.80
C ASP A 64 -4.98 1.75 -17.04
N ARG A 65 -4.18 0.79 -16.53
CA ARG A 65 -2.72 0.77 -16.72
C ARG A 65 -2.28 0.36 -18.12
N ILE A 66 -3.21 -0.06 -18.98
CA ILE A 66 -2.90 -0.54 -20.34
C ILE A 66 -2.70 0.63 -21.32
N ASN A 67 -3.25 1.81 -21.02
CA ASN A 67 -3.11 2.99 -21.88
C ASN A 67 -1.75 3.67 -21.69
N THR A 68 -0.72 3.13 -22.34
CA THR A 68 0.68 3.59 -22.27
C THR A 68 0.86 5.07 -22.62
N GLY A 69 -0.02 5.65 -23.46
CA GLY A 69 0.01 7.08 -23.79
C GLY A 69 -0.50 7.97 -22.65
N ALA A 70 -1.40 7.49 -21.80
CA ALA A 70 -1.98 8.25 -20.68
C ALA A 70 -1.11 8.20 -19.40
N ILE A 71 -0.16 7.26 -19.31
CA ILE A 71 0.61 6.98 -18.08
C ILE A 71 2.05 7.54 -18.19
N TYR A 72 2.52 7.81 -19.40
CA TYR A 72 3.87 8.35 -19.60
C TYR A 72 3.89 9.87 -19.35
N THR A 73 4.36 10.25 -18.17
CA THR A 73 4.61 11.65 -17.80
C THR A 73 6.09 11.87 -17.57
N LYS A 74 6.76 12.56 -18.50
CA LYS A 74 8.16 12.96 -18.34
C LYS A 74 8.22 14.26 -17.53
N ILE A 75 8.83 14.20 -16.36
CA ILE A 75 9.03 15.34 -15.45
C ILE A 75 10.50 15.46 -15.05
N SER A 76 11.01 16.67 -14.85
CA SER A 76 12.37 16.86 -14.34
C SER A 76 12.42 16.65 -12.83
N LEU A 77 13.59 16.32 -12.27
CA LEU A 77 13.76 16.20 -10.81
C LEU A 77 13.41 17.49 -10.06
N LYS A 78 13.62 18.66 -10.68
CA LYS A 78 13.27 19.95 -10.10
C LYS A 78 11.75 20.13 -10.01
N ASP A 79 11.05 19.75 -11.07
CA ASP A 79 9.59 19.88 -11.13
C ASP A 79 8.94 18.83 -10.22
N LEU A 80 9.48 17.60 -10.15
CA LEU A 80 8.99 16.56 -9.25
C LEU A 80 9.07 16.97 -7.76
N LYS A 81 10.15 17.65 -7.35
CA LYS A 81 10.27 18.23 -6.00
C LYS A 81 9.23 19.32 -5.71
N THR A 82 8.78 20.01 -6.75
CA THR A 82 7.77 21.06 -6.62
C THR A 82 6.37 20.44 -6.50
N GLU A 83 6.10 19.38 -7.27
CA GLU A 83 4.82 18.66 -7.27
C GLU A 83 4.61 17.82 -5.99
N VAL A 84 5.67 17.17 -5.48
CA VAL A 84 5.61 16.34 -4.27
C VAL A 84 6.73 16.75 -3.31
N PRO A 85 6.56 17.86 -2.57
CA PRO A 85 7.58 18.38 -1.67
C PRO A 85 7.78 17.53 -0.40
N GLU A 86 6.87 16.62 -0.08
CA GLU A 86 6.91 15.77 1.12
C GLU A 86 8.03 14.71 1.08
N ILE A 87 8.61 14.47 -0.10
CA ILE A 87 9.67 13.48 -0.30
C ILE A 87 10.96 14.21 -0.70
N ASN A 88 12.06 13.89 -0.02
CA ASN A 88 13.37 14.36 -0.46
C ASN A 88 13.88 13.54 -1.64
N TRP A 89 13.49 13.95 -2.85
CA TRP A 89 13.87 13.25 -4.09
C TRP A 89 15.37 13.21 -4.37
N ASN A 90 16.19 14.07 -3.74
CA ASN A 90 17.66 14.01 -3.87
C ASN A 90 18.30 12.86 -3.12
N ASP A 91 17.70 12.43 -2.00
CA ASP A 91 18.25 11.34 -1.20
C ASP A 91 17.81 9.98 -1.76
N TYR A 92 16.72 9.99 -2.54
CA TYR A 92 16.13 8.80 -3.13
C TYR A 92 16.76 8.42 -4.50
N PHE A 93 17.12 9.40 -5.33
CA PHE A 93 17.75 9.22 -6.65
C PHE A 93 19.21 9.64 -6.63
#